data_AF-A0A3D3ESW7-F1
#
_entry.id   AF-A0A3D3ESW7-F1
#
_cell.length_a   1.000
_cell.length_b   1.000
_cell.length_c   1.000
_cell.angle_alpha   90.00
_cell.angle_beta   90.00
_cell.angle_gamma   90.00
#
_symmetry.space_group_name_H-M   'P 1'
#
loop_
_entity.id
_entity.type
_entity.pdbx_description
1 polymer ?
#
loop_
_entity_poly.entity_id
_entity_poly.type
_entity_poly.pdbx_seq_one_letter_code
_entity_poly.pdbx_strand_id
1 'polypeptide(L)'
;LWERQDSKMDGLYDKLVKYSKEDYYPMHMPGHKRNTSFLSMENPYAIDITEIPGFDNLHQPEDILRLLSERISKLYHSKKAFPLVNGSTAGILAGISAATNRGDRVLVARNCHKAVYHAISMMQLKPVYIYPRTAEQIPV
;
A
#
# COMPACT_ATOMS: atom_id res chain seq x y z
N LEU A 1 -13.08 -32.13 -5.05
CA LEU A 1 -13.17 -31.44 -6.36
C LEU A 1 -12.86 -29.97 -6.15
N TRP A 2 -11.57 -29.66 -5.92
CA TRP A 2 -11.07 -28.30 -5.93
C TRP A 2 -10.32 -28.16 -7.25
N GLU A 3 -11.05 -27.84 -8.32
CA GLU A 3 -10.39 -27.47 -9.56
C GLU A 3 -9.60 -26.19 -9.28
N ARG A 4 -8.28 -26.35 -9.26
CA ARG A 4 -7.31 -25.28 -9.23
C ARG A 4 -7.38 -24.57 -10.58
N GLN A 5 -8.45 -23.83 -10.83
CA GLN A 5 -8.55 -22.86 -11.93
C GLN A 5 -7.75 -21.60 -11.54
N ASP A 6 -6.49 -21.77 -11.18
CA ASP A 6 -5.52 -20.68 -11.26
C ASP A 6 -5.02 -20.68 -12.70
N SER A 7 -5.85 -20.19 -13.63
CA SER A 7 -5.31 -19.65 -14.87
C SER A 7 -4.27 -18.62 -14.45
N LYS A 8 -2.99 -18.93 -14.66
CA LYS A 8 -1.82 -18.21 -14.18
C LYS A 8 -1.81 -16.79 -14.77
N MET A 9 -2.63 -15.90 -14.20
CA MET A 9 -2.75 -14.54 -14.64
C MET A 9 -1.62 -13.76 -14.00
N ASP A 10 -0.63 -13.41 -14.83
CA ASP A 10 0.62 -12.76 -14.48
C ASP A 10 0.41 -11.67 -13.41
N GLY A 11 1.14 -11.79 -12.30
CA GLY A 11 1.15 -10.78 -11.25
C GLY A 11 1.88 -9.51 -11.72
N LEU A 12 1.78 -8.44 -10.93
CA LEU A 12 2.50 -7.19 -11.20
C LEU A 12 4.01 -7.45 -11.39
N TYR A 13 4.59 -8.29 -10.53
CA TYR A 13 6.00 -8.67 -10.63
C TYR A 13 6.33 -9.39 -11.93
N ASP A 14 5.50 -10.35 -12.35
CA ASP A 14 5.71 -11.09 -13.60
C ASP A 14 5.66 -10.16 -14.81
N LYS A 15 4.70 -9.23 -14.83
CA LYS A 15 4.56 -8.20 -15.88
C LYS A 15 5.78 -7.28 -15.93
N LEU A 16 6.31 -6.86 -14.78
CA LEU A 16 7.54 -6.05 -14.68
C LEU A 16 8.78 -6.81 -15.17
N VAL A 17 8.94 -8.09 -14.78
CA VAL A 17 10.05 -8.94 -15.21
C VAL A 17 9.98 -9.27 -16.70
N LYS A 18 8.77 -9.37 -17.27
CA LYS A 18 8.61 -9.54 -18.71
C LYS A 18 9.02 -8.28 -19.46
N TYR A 19 8.51 -7.12 -19.04
CA TYR A 19 8.87 -5.82 -19.62
C TYR A 19 10.38 -5.53 -19.53
N SER A 20 11.03 -5.97 -18.45
CA SER A 20 12.48 -5.76 -18.29
C SER A 20 13.33 -6.49 -19.34
N LYS A 21 12.77 -7.50 -20.01
CA LYS A 21 13.42 -8.29 -21.08
C LYS A 21 13.04 -7.82 -22.48
N GLU A 22 12.10 -6.88 -22.60
CA GLU A 22 11.68 -6.32 -23.89
C GLU A 22 12.61 -5.19 -24.35
N ASP A 23 12.75 -5.03 -25.66
CA ASP A 23 13.62 -4.03 -26.32
C ASP A 23 12.96 -2.64 -26.37
N TYR A 24 12.45 -2.18 -25.23
CA TYR A 24 11.91 -0.84 -25.09
C TYR A 24 13.00 0.13 -24.62
N TYR A 25 13.23 1.19 -25.39
CA TYR A 25 14.04 2.31 -24.96
C TYR A 25 13.30 3.12 -23.86
N PRO A 26 13.83 3.20 -22.64
CA PRO A 26 13.13 3.82 -21.52
C PRO A 26 13.29 5.33 -21.53
N MET A 27 12.72 6.01 -22.52
CA MET A 27 12.68 7.48 -22.59
C MET A 27 11.67 8.11 -21.60
N HIS A 28 11.26 7.36 -20.58
CA HIS A 28 10.38 7.76 -19.49
C HIS A 28 11.16 7.92 -18.17
N MET A 29 10.47 8.30 -17.09
CA MET A 29 11.05 8.30 -15.74
C MET A 29 11.11 6.87 -15.17
N PRO A 30 12.10 6.51 -14.33
CA PRO A 30 13.08 7.39 -13.68
C PRO A 30 14.33 7.73 -14.52
N GLY A 31 15.08 8.74 -14.07
CA GLY A 31 16.22 9.32 -14.79
C GLY A 31 17.43 8.39 -15.03
N HIS A 32 17.50 7.25 -14.35
CA HIS A 32 18.54 6.24 -14.58
C HIS A 32 18.29 5.40 -15.84
N LYS A 33 17.14 5.52 -16.51
CA LYS A 33 16.85 4.91 -17.83
C LYS A 33 17.15 3.40 -17.89
N ARG A 34 16.87 2.68 -16.80
CA ARG A 34 17.18 1.23 -16.64
C ARG A 34 18.66 0.87 -16.91
N ASN A 35 19.59 1.82 -16.79
CA ASN A 35 21.00 1.59 -17.02
C ASN A 35 21.65 0.91 -15.81
N THR A 36 21.66 -0.43 -15.83
CA THR A 36 22.27 -1.27 -14.78
C THR A 36 23.80 -1.24 -14.80
N SER A 37 24.42 -0.78 -15.89
CA SER A 37 25.88 -0.72 -16.01
C SER A 37 26.47 0.55 -15.39
N PHE A 38 25.71 1.66 -15.40
CA PHE A 38 26.14 2.94 -14.86
C PHE A 38 25.92 3.05 -13.34
N LEU A 39 25.01 2.23 -12.79
CA LEU A 39 24.70 2.17 -11.36
C LEU A 39 25.09 0.80 -10.83
N SER A 40 26.19 0.74 -10.07
CA SER A 40 26.77 -0.48 -9.51
C SER A 40 25.97 -1.08 -8.32
N MET A 41 24.66 -0.83 -8.25
CA MET A 41 23.80 -1.40 -7.20
C MET A 41 22.97 -2.57 -7.73
N GLU A 42 22.68 -3.51 -6.84
CA GLU A 42 21.83 -4.66 -7.10
C GLU A 42 20.38 -4.21 -7.41
N ASN A 43 19.76 -4.92 -8.35
CA ASN A 43 18.46 -4.65 -8.97
C ASN A 43 17.38 -4.15 -7.97
N PRO A 44 16.84 -2.93 -8.19
CA PRO A 44 15.55 -2.90 -8.88
C PRO A 44 15.52 -2.08 -10.18
N TYR A 45 16.62 -1.47 -10.62
CA TYR A 45 16.60 -0.53 -11.76
C TYR A 45 16.09 -1.11 -13.08
N ALA A 46 16.15 -2.44 -13.27
CA ALA A 46 15.64 -3.07 -14.48
C ALA A 46 14.10 -3.08 -14.53
N ILE A 47 13.45 -3.02 -13.37
CA ILE A 47 11.99 -3.05 -13.18
C ILE A 47 11.44 -1.76 -12.57
N ASP A 48 12.31 -0.80 -12.24
CA ASP A 48 11.93 0.52 -11.72
C ASP A 48 11.39 1.38 -12.86
N ILE A 49 10.06 1.52 -12.86
CA ILE A 49 9.29 2.25 -13.87
C ILE A 49 8.25 3.13 -13.17
N THR A 50 7.75 4.10 -13.92
CA THR A 50 6.63 4.96 -13.52
C THR A 50 5.35 4.53 -14.26
N GLU A 51 4.34 5.38 -14.27
CA GLU A 51 3.09 5.18 -14.99
C GLU A 51 3.31 5.33 -16.51
N ILE A 52 3.80 4.27 -17.14
CA ILE A 52 4.03 4.20 -18.59
C ILE A 52 2.86 3.53 -19.31
N PRO A 53 2.69 3.74 -20.63
CA PRO A 53 1.67 3.05 -21.42
C PRO A 53 1.77 1.53 -21.26
N GLY A 54 0.63 0.88 -21.01
CA GLY A 54 0.57 -0.56 -20.75
C GLY A 54 0.83 -0.95 -19.29
N PHE A 55 1.19 0.00 -18.42
CA PHE A 55 1.21 -0.13 -16.97
C PHE A 55 0.15 0.78 -16.33
N ASP A 56 0.00 0.66 -15.02
CA ASP A 56 -1.13 1.21 -14.28
C ASP A 56 -0.66 2.31 -13.32
N ASN A 57 -1.60 3.15 -12.87
CA ASN A 57 -1.34 4.26 -11.97
C ASN A 57 -1.82 3.92 -10.55
N LEU A 58 -0.92 3.98 -9.56
CA LEU A 58 -1.29 3.65 -8.18
C LEU A 58 -2.33 4.63 -7.58
N HIS A 59 -2.33 5.89 -8.02
CA HIS A 59 -3.28 6.91 -7.55
C HIS A 59 -4.67 6.75 -8.16
N GLN A 60 -4.76 6.16 -9.35
CA GLN A 60 -6.02 5.86 -10.04
C GLN A 60 -5.90 4.50 -10.75
N PRO A 61 -6.04 3.40 -10.00
CA PRO A 61 -5.81 2.07 -10.54
C PRO A 61 -6.98 1.65 -11.45
N GLU A 62 -6.68 1.33 -12.71
CA GLU A 62 -7.69 0.94 -13.71
C GLU A 62 -7.47 -0.48 -14.27
N ASP A 63 -6.24 -1.00 -14.19
CA ASP A 63 -5.82 -2.27 -14.77
C ASP A 63 -5.23 -3.23 -13.71
N ILE A 64 -3.94 -3.55 -13.79
CA ILE A 64 -3.32 -4.60 -12.97
C ILE A 64 -3.33 -4.29 -11.47
N LEU A 65 -3.25 -3.01 -11.09
CA LEU A 65 -3.31 -2.59 -9.68
C LEU A 65 -4.75 -2.63 -9.14
N ARG A 66 -5.75 -2.42 -10.00
CA ARG A 66 -7.16 -2.61 -9.64
C ARG A 66 -7.43 -4.09 -9.37
N LEU A 67 -7.00 -4.97 -10.27
CA LEU A 67 -7.13 -6.43 -10.10
C LEU A 67 -6.38 -6.92 -8.86
N LEU A 68 -5.18 -6.38 -8.59
CA LEU A 68 -4.44 -6.64 -7.36
C LEU A 68 -5.26 -6.26 -6.12
N SER A 69 -5.84 -5.05 -6.11
CA SER A 69 -6.66 -4.55 -5.01
C SER A 69 -7.91 -5.43 -4.78
N GLU A 70 -8.59 -5.86 -5.85
CA GLU A 70 -9.73 -6.78 -5.78
C GLU A 70 -9.33 -8.16 -5.23
N ARG A 71 -8.18 -8.70 -5.65
CA ARG A 71 -7.64 -9.96 -5.13
C ARG A 71 -7.34 -9.88 -3.63
N ILE A 72 -6.69 -8.80 -3.18
CA ILE A 72 -6.43 -8.56 -1.75
C ILE A 72 -7.74 -8.47 -0.98
N SER A 73 -8.73 -7.74 -1.52
CA SER A 73 -10.05 -7.59 -0.90
C SER A 73 -10.75 -8.94 -0.70
N LYS A 74 -10.70 -9.81 -1.72
CA LYS A 74 -11.26 -11.18 -1.65
C LYS A 74 -10.52 -12.03 -0.63
N LEU A 75 -9.18 -11.97 -0.61
CA LEU A 75 -8.34 -12.76 0.29
C LEU A 75 -8.59 -12.42 1.77
N TYR A 76 -8.72 -11.13 2.08
CA TYR A 76 -8.94 -10.66 3.46
C TYR A 76 -10.42 -10.45 3.81
N HIS A 77 -11.33 -10.87 2.94
CA HIS A 77 -12.78 -10.73 3.12
C HIS A 77 -13.23 -9.28 3.44
N SER A 78 -12.57 -8.28 2.84
CA SER A 78 -12.92 -6.87 3.01
C SER A 78 -13.77 -6.35 1.86
N LYS A 79 -14.48 -5.23 2.08
CA LYS A 79 -15.26 -4.56 1.02
C LYS A 79 -14.38 -3.92 -0.05
N LYS A 80 -13.24 -3.36 0.36
CA LYS A 80 -12.19 -2.80 -0.51
C LYS A 80 -10.83 -3.04 0.15
N ALA A 81 -9.79 -3.08 -0.66
CA ALA A 81 -8.40 -3.07 -0.21
C ALA A 81 -7.60 -2.09 -1.03
N PHE A 82 -6.58 -1.49 -0.42
CA PHE A 82 -5.71 -0.49 -1.04
C PHE A 82 -4.26 -0.86 -0.75
N PRO A 83 -3.44 -1.15 -1.80
CA PRO A 83 -2.00 -1.31 -1.64
C PRO A 83 -1.35 -0.01 -1.14
N LEU A 84 -0.41 -0.12 -0.21
CA LEU A 84 0.29 1.02 0.38
C LEU A 84 1.80 0.85 0.20
N VAL A 85 2.46 1.90 -0.29
CA VAL A 85 3.92 1.93 -0.50
C VAL A 85 4.70 2.58 0.66
N ASN A 86 3.99 3.29 1.55
CA ASN A 86 4.56 4.02 2.70
C ASN A 86 4.24 3.35 4.05
N GLY A 87 4.04 2.02 4.03
CA GLY A 87 3.77 1.20 5.21
C GLY A 87 2.47 1.54 5.96
N SER A 88 2.30 0.91 7.13
CA SER A 88 1.06 1.03 7.93
C SER A 88 0.82 2.43 8.47
N THR A 89 1.87 3.25 8.65
CA THR A 89 1.72 4.66 9.06
C THR A 89 0.85 5.43 8.07
N ALA A 90 1.12 5.31 6.77
CA ALA A 90 0.30 5.97 5.74
C ALA A 90 -1.15 5.45 5.76
N GLY A 91 -1.34 4.14 5.97
CA GLY A 91 -2.66 3.54 6.08
C GLY A 91 -3.47 4.07 7.27
N ILE A 92 -2.84 4.20 8.44
CA ILE A 92 -3.48 4.76 9.64
C ILE A 92 -3.87 6.23 9.41
N LEU A 93 -2.96 7.04 8.88
CA LEU A 93 -3.22 8.45 8.59
C LEU A 93 -4.36 8.61 7.58
N ALA A 94 -4.35 7.83 6.49
CA ALA A 94 -5.39 7.87 5.46
C ALA A 94 -6.73 7.38 6.01
N GLY A 95 -6.75 6.27 6.75
CA GLY A 95 -7.97 5.69 7.31
C GLY A 95 -8.65 6.62 8.31
N ILE A 96 -7.89 7.21 9.25
CA ILE A 96 -8.45 8.15 10.23
C ILE A 96 -8.94 9.42 9.53
N SER A 97 -8.15 9.98 8.61
CA SER A 97 -8.52 11.21 7.89
C SER A 97 -9.75 11.00 7.00
N ALA A 98 -9.92 9.81 6.42
CA ALA A 98 -11.11 9.48 5.61
C ALA A 98 -12.37 9.25 6.45
N ALA A 99 -12.21 8.84 7.71
CA ALA A 99 -13.32 8.51 8.61
C ALA A 99 -13.77 9.68 9.51
N THR A 100 -13.04 10.80 9.52
CA THR A 100 -13.28 11.92 10.44
C THR A 100 -13.19 13.26 9.74
N ASN A 101 -13.92 14.25 10.25
CA ASN A 101 -13.71 15.65 9.91
C ASN A 101 -12.78 16.32 10.91
N ARG A 102 -12.22 17.46 10.50
CA ARG A 102 -11.38 18.26 11.38
C ARG A 102 -12.15 18.69 12.64
N GLY A 103 -11.57 18.45 13.82
CA GLY A 103 -12.21 18.82 15.10
C GLY A 103 -13.12 17.76 15.73
N ASP A 104 -13.38 16.65 15.03
CA ASP A 104 -14.26 15.58 15.51
C ASP A 104 -13.71 14.90 16.77
N ARG A 105 -14.62 14.26 17.52
CA ARG A 105 -14.26 13.44 18.68
C ARG A 105 -13.98 12.00 18.24
N VAL A 106 -12.90 11.41 18.76
CA VAL A 106 -12.49 10.04 18.43
C VAL A 106 -12.16 9.23 19.67
N LEU A 107 -12.57 7.96 19.68
CA LEU A 107 -12.18 7.00 20.71
C LEU A 107 -10.83 6.39 20.34
N VAL A 108 -9.87 6.43 21.27
CA VAL A 108 -8.48 6.07 20.99
C VAL A 108 -7.91 5.22 22.12
N ALA A 109 -7.38 4.04 21.80
CA ALA A 109 -6.62 3.25 22.77
C ALA A 109 -5.34 4.00 23.18
N ARG A 110 -5.07 4.13 24.48
CA ARG A 110 -3.92 4.91 24.98
C ARG A 110 -2.57 4.30 24.58
N ASN A 111 -2.53 3.00 24.31
CA ASN A 111 -1.35 2.28 23.79
C ASN A 111 -1.32 2.18 22.26
N CYS A 112 -2.03 3.04 21.53
CA CYS A 112 -2.00 3.03 20.06
C CYS A 112 -0.64 3.45 19.48
N HIS A 113 -0.41 3.09 18.22
CA HIS A 113 0.82 3.43 17.50
C HIS A 113 0.96 4.95 17.30
N LYS A 114 2.21 5.48 17.29
CA LYS A 114 2.51 6.91 17.14
C LYS A 114 1.80 7.60 15.96
N ALA A 115 1.55 6.86 14.88
CA ALA A 115 0.83 7.35 13.69
C ALA A 115 -0.59 7.82 14.01
N VAL A 116 -1.28 7.20 14.98
CA VAL A 116 -2.63 7.61 15.40
C VAL A 116 -2.58 9.00 16.04
N TYR A 117 -1.58 9.25 16.90
CA TYR A 117 -1.36 10.58 17.49
C TYR A 117 -1.04 11.64 16.43
N HIS A 118 -0.27 11.30 15.40
CA HIS A 118 -0.03 12.20 14.27
C HIS A 118 -1.32 12.53 13.50
N ALA A 119 -2.18 11.54 13.24
CA ALA A 119 -3.49 11.78 12.62
C ALA A 119 -4.36 12.73 13.45
N ILE A 120 -4.44 12.48 14.76
CA ILE A 120 -5.19 13.33 15.72
C ILE A 120 -4.70 14.77 15.67
N SER A 121 -3.39 14.98 15.66
CA SER A 121 -2.79 16.31 15.58
C SER A 121 -3.12 17.01 14.25
N MET A 122 -2.89 16.34 13.12
CA MET A 122 -3.14 16.88 11.77
C MET A 122 -4.61 17.27 11.56
N MET A 123 -5.52 16.42 12.00
CA MET A 123 -6.96 16.61 11.87
C MET A 123 -7.58 17.38 13.05
N GLN A 124 -6.78 17.85 14.01
CA GLN A 124 -7.23 18.54 15.23
C GLN A 124 -8.35 17.79 15.96
N LEU A 125 -8.27 16.46 15.98
CA LEU A 125 -9.29 15.62 16.60
C LEU A 125 -9.22 15.76 18.12
N LYS A 126 -10.36 15.53 18.76
CA LYS A 126 -10.52 15.55 20.22
C LYS A 126 -10.56 14.10 20.74
N PRO A 127 -9.43 13.53 21.18
CA PRO A 127 -9.38 12.14 21.59
C PRO A 127 -10.05 11.93 22.95
N VAL A 128 -10.78 10.83 23.07
CA VAL A 128 -11.24 10.25 24.33
C VAL A 128 -10.48 8.93 24.50
N TYR A 129 -9.60 8.88 25.49
CA TYR A 129 -8.67 7.77 25.66
C TYR A 129 -9.29 6.59 26.41
N ILE A 130 -9.11 5.40 25.85
CA ILE A 130 -9.40 4.12 26.50
C ILE A 130 -8.07 3.56 27.02
N TYR A 131 -7.99 3.35 28.33
CA TYR A 131 -6.79 2.80 28.96
C TYR A 131 -6.86 1.27 28.96
N PRO A 132 -5.85 0.58 28.39
CA PRO A 132 -5.78 -0.87 28.50
C PRO A 132 -5.54 -1.29 29.95
N ARG A 133 -5.97 -2.49 30.31
CA ARG A 133 -5.67 -3.09 31.62
C ARG A 133 -4.16 -3.32 31.75
N THR A 134 -3.59 -3.02 32.91
CA THR A 134 -2.22 -3.44 33.22
C THR A 134 -2.18 -4.95 33.51
N ALA A 135 -1.00 -5.56 33.41
CA ALA A 135 -0.82 -7.00 33.63
C ALA A 135 -1.34 -7.46 35.00
N GLU A 136 -1.30 -6.60 36.03
CA GLU A 136 -1.84 -6.90 37.36
C GLU A 136 -3.38 -7.00 37.40
N GLN A 137 -4.06 -6.50 36.37
CA GLN A 137 -5.53 -6.42 36.29
C GLN A 137 -6.13 -7.43 35.31
N ILE A 138 -5.31 -8.30 34.73
CA ILE A 138 -5.75 -9.40 33.88
C ILE A 138 -5.99 -10.61 34.80
N PRO A 139 -7.25 -11.07 34.98
CA PRO A 139 -7.49 -12.32 35.68
C PRO A 139 -6.82 -13.45 34.90
N VAL A 140 -5.95 -14.20 35.58
CA VAL A 140 -5.33 -15.45 35.11
C VAL A 140 -6.38 -16.52 34.88
#